data_AF-A0A060WB21-F1
#
_entry.id   AF-A0A060WB21-F1
#
_cell.length_a   1.000
_cell.length_b   1.000
_cell.length_c   1.000
_cell.angle_alpha   90.00
_cell.angle_beta   90.00
_cell.angle_gamma   90.00
#
_symmetry.space_group_name_H-M   'P 1'
#
loop_
_entity.id
_entity.type
_entity.pdbx_description
1 polymer ?
#
loop_
_entity_poly.entity_id
_entity_poly.type
_entity_poly.pdbx_seq_one_letter_code
_entity_poly.pdbx_strand_id
1 'polypeptide(L)'
;MIWKSNRALLCLPCDESKCEEPKHCSGAVVLGICGCCSVCAKQKNESCGGVYGLYGTCDRGLRCVIRPPLNGGSITQYEVGVCEDENWDDDQLLGFEPCNENLITGCNIIDGKCECDSIRTCNNPFEFPSQDACQTALRKIEGMMHIN
;
A
#
# COMPACT_ATOMS: atom_id res chain seq x y z
N MET A 1 -20.47 -33.63 7.28
CA MET A 1 -19.16 -33.04 7.59
C MET A 1 -18.57 -32.53 6.29
N ILE A 2 -18.62 -31.22 6.04
CA ILE A 2 -18.05 -30.62 4.82
C ILE A 2 -16.59 -30.29 5.14
N TRP A 3 -15.64 -31.07 4.60
CA TRP A 3 -14.23 -30.69 4.61
C TRP A 3 -14.06 -29.52 3.65
N LYS A 4 -14.04 -28.29 4.18
CA LYS A 4 -13.43 -27.17 3.48
C LYS A 4 -11.93 -27.41 3.46
N SER A 5 -11.44 -28.10 2.43
CA SER A 5 -10.01 -28.24 2.18
C SER A 5 -9.47 -26.87 1.78
N ASN A 6 -8.97 -26.12 2.76
CA ASN A 6 -8.23 -24.89 2.50
C ASN A 6 -6.81 -25.29 2.07
N ARG A 7 -6.66 -25.75 0.82
CA ARG A 7 -5.34 -26.02 0.24
C ARG A 7 -4.67 -24.68 -0.03
N ALA A 8 -3.91 -24.19 0.94
CA ALA A 8 -2.91 -23.18 0.66
C ALA A 8 -1.92 -23.75 -0.37
N LEU A 9 -1.72 -23.05 -1.48
CA LEU A 9 -0.67 -23.39 -2.43
C LEU A 9 0.65 -22.95 -1.82
N LEU A 10 1.41 -23.93 -1.30
CA LEU A 10 2.75 -23.74 -0.75
C LEU A 10 3.77 -24.32 -1.73
N CYS A 11 4.86 -23.60 -1.93
CA CYS A 11 5.99 -24.12 -2.69
C CYS A 11 6.61 -25.32 -1.97
N LEU A 12 6.87 -26.39 -2.72
CA LEU A 12 7.61 -27.54 -2.22
C LEU A 12 9.10 -27.15 -2.01
N PRO A 13 9.84 -27.86 -1.15
CA PRO A 13 11.28 -27.74 -1.07
C PRO A 13 11.90 -27.84 -2.47
N CYS A 14 12.84 -26.94 -2.78
CA CYS A 14 13.44 -26.86 -4.11
C CYS A 14 14.28 -28.11 -4.39
N ASP A 15 14.02 -28.72 -5.55
CA ASP A 15 14.84 -29.77 -6.14
C ASP A 15 15.20 -29.32 -7.57
N GLU A 16 16.37 -28.69 -7.70
CA GLU A 16 16.84 -28.13 -8.98
C GLU A 16 17.00 -29.20 -10.07
N SER A 17 17.16 -30.48 -9.71
CA SER A 17 17.25 -31.57 -10.68
C SER A 17 15.96 -31.80 -11.47
N LYS A 18 14.83 -31.28 -10.98
CA LYS A 18 13.53 -31.32 -11.64
C LYS A 18 13.26 -30.13 -12.55
N CYS A 19 14.15 -29.14 -12.54
CA CYS A 19 13.98 -27.95 -13.36
C CYS A 19 14.35 -28.22 -14.80
N GLU A 20 13.54 -27.68 -15.72
CA GLU A 20 13.90 -27.61 -17.12
C GLU A 20 14.79 -26.38 -17.33
N GLU A 21 15.93 -26.56 -18.01
CA GLU A 21 16.80 -25.44 -18.36
C GLU A 21 16.15 -24.56 -19.43
N PRO A 22 16.02 -23.25 -19.22
CA PRO A 22 15.44 -22.35 -20.20
C PRO A 22 16.35 -22.19 -21.41
N LYS A 23 15.82 -22.42 -22.62
CA LYS A 23 16.56 -22.33 -23.88
C LYS A 23 16.01 -21.21 -24.76
N HIS A 24 16.90 -20.46 -25.40
CA HIS A 24 16.56 -19.39 -26.35
C HIS A 24 15.65 -18.29 -25.79
N CYS A 25 15.92 -17.80 -24.57
CA CYS A 25 15.15 -16.68 -24.02
C CYS A 25 15.38 -15.42 -24.86
N SER A 26 14.28 -14.73 -25.20
CA SER A 26 14.33 -13.43 -25.90
C SER A 26 14.91 -12.31 -25.04
N GLY A 27 14.94 -12.49 -23.72
CA GLY A 27 15.67 -11.63 -22.80
C GLY A 27 16.13 -12.37 -21.55
N ALA A 28 15.94 -11.79 -20.37
CA ALA A 28 16.58 -12.31 -19.16
C ALA A 28 16.03 -13.68 -18.71
N VAL A 29 16.87 -14.40 -17.98
CA VAL A 29 16.47 -15.56 -17.19
C VAL A 29 16.19 -15.08 -15.77
N VAL A 30 15.01 -15.42 -15.26
CA VAL A 30 14.52 -15.04 -13.91
C VAL A 30 14.11 -16.30 -13.15
N LEU A 31 13.94 -16.19 -11.83
CA LEU A 31 13.39 -17.29 -11.05
C LEU A 31 11.87 -17.38 -11.28
N GLY A 32 11.37 -18.60 -11.37
CA GLY A 32 9.94 -18.87 -11.42
C GLY A 32 9.24 -18.58 -10.09
N ILE A 33 7.93 -18.79 -10.07
CA ILE A 33 7.01 -18.47 -8.97
C ILE A 33 7.45 -18.93 -7.56
N CYS A 34 8.12 -20.08 -7.48
CA CYS A 34 8.60 -20.66 -6.22
C CYS A 34 10.07 -20.34 -5.90
N GLY A 35 10.73 -19.51 -6.70
CA GLY A 35 12.13 -19.14 -6.49
C GLY A 35 13.14 -20.26 -6.73
N CYS A 36 12.73 -21.39 -7.32
CA CYS A 36 13.57 -22.58 -7.51
C CYS A 36 14.11 -22.68 -8.94
N CYS A 37 13.23 -22.91 -9.92
CA CYS A 37 13.64 -23.08 -11.30
C CYS A 37 13.84 -21.74 -12.02
N SER A 38 14.87 -21.68 -12.84
CA SER A 38 15.12 -20.60 -13.79
C SER A 38 14.16 -20.70 -14.98
N VAL A 39 13.57 -19.58 -15.40
CA VAL A 39 12.63 -19.48 -16.52
C VAL A 39 12.92 -18.23 -17.35
N CYS A 40 12.47 -18.19 -18.60
CA CYS A 40 12.56 -16.96 -19.39
C CYS A 40 11.59 -15.89 -18.84
N ALA A 41 12.07 -14.66 -18.74
CA ALA A 41 11.26 -13.52 -18.35
C ALA A 41 10.21 -13.18 -19.42
N LYS A 42 9.07 -12.66 -18.97
CA LYS A 42 7.97 -12.24 -19.85
C LYS A 42 8.32 -10.95 -20.58
N GLN A 43 8.08 -10.96 -21.88
CA GLN A 43 8.38 -9.87 -22.80
C GLN A 43 7.23 -8.86 -22.86
N LYS A 44 7.47 -7.73 -23.50
CA LYS A 44 6.48 -6.65 -23.65
C LYS A 44 5.19 -7.18 -24.29
N ASN A 45 4.06 -6.77 -23.73
CA ASN A 45 2.70 -7.19 -24.08
C ASN A 45 2.34 -8.66 -23.74
N GLU A 46 3.20 -9.40 -23.05
CA GLU A 46 2.86 -10.73 -22.53
C GLU A 46 2.11 -10.64 -21.19
N SER A 47 1.29 -11.65 -20.91
CA SER A 47 0.61 -11.77 -19.62
C SER A 47 1.59 -12.08 -18.48
N CYS A 48 1.35 -11.48 -17.32
CA CYS A 48 2.20 -11.60 -16.13
C CYS A 48 1.37 -11.59 -14.84
N GLY A 49 1.99 -11.93 -13.71
CA GLY A 49 1.32 -11.92 -12.40
C GLY A 49 0.27 -13.03 -12.26
N GLY A 50 -0.98 -12.67 -11.95
CA GLY A 50 -2.04 -13.62 -11.67
C GLY A 50 -1.89 -14.30 -10.31
N VAL A 51 -2.78 -15.26 -10.03
CA VAL A 51 -2.81 -15.98 -8.75
C VAL A 51 -1.43 -16.56 -8.43
N TYR A 52 -0.83 -16.11 -7.31
CA TYR A 52 0.54 -16.43 -6.87
C TYR A 52 1.69 -16.01 -7.79
N GLY A 53 1.43 -15.40 -8.96
CA GLY A 53 2.46 -15.13 -9.97
C GLY A 53 2.57 -16.21 -11.06
N LEU A 54 1.54 -17.04 -11.25
CA LEU A 54 1.53 -18.14 -12.23
C LEU A 54 1.74 -17.72 -13.69
N TYR A 55 1.43 -16.47 -14.03
CA TYR A 55 1.65 -15.93 -15.37
C TYR A 55 3.09 -15.44 -15.56
N GLY A 56 3.91 -15.47 -14.51
CA GLY A 56 5.34 -15.19 -14.59
C GLY A 56 5.70 -13.73 -14.36
N THR A 57 7.00 -13.48 -14.46
CA THR A 57 7.65 -12.22 -14.11
C THR A 57 8.17 -11.55 -15.38
N CYS A 58 7.92 -10.25 -15.53
CA CYS A 58 8.38 -9.46 -16.67
C CYS A 58 9.90 -9.32 -16.70
N ASP A 59 10.43 -9.06 -17.89
CA ASP A 59 11.84 -8.80 -18.13
C ASP A 59 12.31 -7.46 -17.56
N ARG A 60 13.63 -7.24 -17.55
CA ARG A 60 14.26 -6.00 -17.11
C ARG A 60 13.70 -4.81 -17.88
N GLY A 61 13.29 -3.77 -17.17
CA GLY A 61 12.69 -2.57 -17.75
C GLY A 61 11.21 -2.71 -18.10
N LEU A 62 10.57 -3.82 -17.73
CA LEU A 62 9.12 -4.01 -17.86
C LEU A 62 8.47 -4.21 -16.49
N ARG A 63 7.33 -3.55 -16.26
CA ARG A 63 6.48 -3.76 -15.07
C ARG A 63 5.24 -4.57 -15.44
N CYS A 64 4.79 -5.40 -14.51
CA CYS A 64 3.53 -6.10 -14.65
C CYS A 64 2.35 -5.19 -14.29
N VAL A 65 1.64 -4.67 -15.29
CA VAL A 65 0.53 -3.73 -15.08
C VAL A 65 -0.79 -4.47 -14.96
N ILE A 66 -1.39 -4.40 -13.77
CA ILE A 66 -2.74 -4.90 -13.48
C ILE A 66 -3.71 -3.72 -13.58
N ARG A 67 -4.72 -3.84 -14.44
CA ARG A 67 -5.78 -2.83 -14.59
C ARG A 67 -6.98 -3.20 -13.71
N PRO A 68 -7.57 -2.24 -12.95
CA PRO A 68 -8.76 -2.49 -12.16
C PRO A 68 -9.91 -3.01 -13.03
N PRO A 69 -10.75 -3.93 -12.51
CA PRO A 69 -11.97 -4.33 -13.21
C PRO A 69 -12.90 -3.13 -13.38
N LEU A 70 -13.55 -3.02 -14.56
CA LEU A 70 -14.47 -1.92 -14.90
C LEU A 70 -15.63 -1.74 -13.92
N ASN A 71 -15.91 -2.75 -13.10
CA ASN A 71 -16.98 -2.77 -12.11
C ASN A 71 -16.59 -2.11 -10.77
N GLY A 72 -15.42 -1.46 -10.69
CA GLY A 72 -14.96 -0.77 -9.47
C GLY A 72 -14.54 -1.72 -8.34
N GLY A 73 -14.25 -2.99 -8.65
CA GLY A 73 -13.71 -3.94 -7.70
C GLY A 73 -12.26 -3.60 -7.31
N SER A 74 -11.87 -3.87 -6.07
CA SER A 74 -10.48 -3.72 -5.60
C SER A 74 -9.56 -4.75 -6.25
N ILE A 75 -8.30 -4.34 -6.52
CA ILE A 75 -7.23 -5.24 -7.00
C ILE A 75 -6.76 -6.08 -5.80
N THR A 76 -6.73 -7.40 -5.99
CA THR A 76 -6.37 -8.40 -4.98
C THR A 76 -4.96 -8.99 -5.19
N GLN A 77 -4.22 -8.51 -6.20
CA GLN A 77 -2.91 -9.02 -6.66
C GLN A 77 -2.96 -10.40 -7.32
N TYR A 78 -4.15 -11.00 -7.42
CA TYR A 78 -4.39 -12.27 -8.09
C TYR A 78 -4.79 -12.12 -9.54
N GLU A 79 -4.95 -10.88 -10.00
CA GLU A 79 -5.32 -10.54 -11.36
C GLU A 79 -4.14 -10.70 -12.32
N VAL A 80 -4.46 -11.07 -13.55
CA VAL A 80 -3.48 -11.17 -14.63
C VAL A 80 -3.21 -9.77 -15.17
N GLY A 81 -1.94 -9.38 -15.17
CA GLY A 81 -1.46 -8.14 -15.76
C GLY A 81 -0.85 -8.35 -17.15
N VAL A 82 -0.30 -7.26 -17.69
CA VAL A 82 0.46 -7.25 -18.94
C VAL A 82 1.80 -6.57 -18.70
N CYS A 83 2.89 -7.13 -19.26
CA CYS A 83 4.21 -6.52 -19.19
C CYS A 83 4.28 -5.27 -20.07
N GLU A 84 4.47 -4.12 -19.45
CA GLU A 84 4.56 -2.82 -20.11
C GLU A 84 5.86 -2.13 -19.71
N ASP A 85 6.34 -1.20 -20.53
CA ASP A 85 7.57 -0.47 -20.23
C ASP A 85 7.46 0.21 -18.87
N GLU A 86 8.53 0.12 -18.08
CA GLU A 86 8.68 0.91 -16.87
C GLU A 86 8.90 2.38 -17.26
N ASN A 87 7.81 3.10 -17.52
CA ASN A 87 7.87 4.55 -17.62
C ASN A 87 8.03 5.11 -16.20
N TRP A 88 9.28 5.36 -15.80
CA TRP A 88 9.63 5.99 -14.52
C TRP A 88 9.23 7.48 -14.45
N ASP A 89 8.67 8.05 -15.52
CA ASP A 89 8.10 9.41 -15.52
C ASP A 89 6.69 9.47 -14.92
N ASP A 90 6.15 8.34 -14.45
CA ASP A 90 4.82 8.28 -13.88
C ASP A 90 4.88 7.70 -12.47
N ASP A 91 5.06 8.62 -11.51
CA ASP A 91 4.63 8.56 -10.11
C ASP A 91 3.13 8.20 -10.04
N GLN A 92 2.77 7.03 -10.57
CA GLN A 92 1.46 6.42 -10.46
C GLN A 92 1.21 5.84 -9.05
N LEU A 93 1.89 6.40 -8.04
CA LEU A 93 1.30 6.57 -6.73
C LEU A 93 0.18 7.62 -6.85
N LEU A 94 -0.90 7.21 -7.52
CA LEU A 94 -2.10 8.01 -7.70
C LEU A 94 -2.58 8.53 -6.33
N GLY A 95 -2.33 9.82 -6.07
CA GLY A 95 -3.08 10.61 -5.10
C GLY A 95 -2.45 10.86 -3.72
N PHE A 96 -1.20 10.50 -3.47
CA PHE A 96 -0.50 10.97 -2.26
C PHE A 96 0.52 12.03 -2.65
N GLU A 97 0.08 13.27 -2.81
CA GLU A 97 1.00 14.38 -2.53
C GLU A 97 1.45 14.20 -1.07
N PRO A 98 2.76 14.05 -0.79
CA PRO A 98 3.23 14.02 0.59
C PRO A 98 2.82 15.34 1.22
N CYS A 99 1.88 15.27 2.17
CA CYS A 99 1.45 16.47 2.84
C CYS A 99 2.65 17.02 3.63
N ASN A 100 2.92 18.32 3.49
CA ASN A 100 4.05 18.95 4.15
C ASN A 100 3.75 19.04 5.65
N GLU A 101 4.10 18.00 6.41
CA GLU A 101 3.91 17.93 7.85
C GLU A 101 4.59 19.12 8.52
N ASN A 102 3.79 19.94 9.19
CA ASN A 102 4.30 21.05 9.99
C ASN A 102 4.21 20.68 11.48
N LEU A 103 5.14 21.20 12.28
CA LEU A 103 5.03 21.15 13.74
C LEU A 103 3.94 22.15 14.14
N ILE A 104 2.76 21.64 14.47
CA ILE A 104 1.63 22.44 14.93
C ILE A 104 1.55 22.31 16.45
N THR A 105 1.46 23.45 17.13
CA THR A 105 1.25 23.54 18.58
C THR A 105 -0.13 24.12 18.86
N GLY A 106 -0.84 23.53 19.81
CA GLY A 106 -2.13 24.05 20.25
C GLY A 106 -2.66 23.29 21.46
N CYS A 107 -3.90 23.59 21.84
CA CYS A 107 -4.52 23.05 23.04
C CYS A 107 -5.96 22.60 22.77
N ASN A 108 -6.40 21.63 23.56
CA ASN A 108 -7.78 21.13 23.60
C ASN A 108 -8.28 21.10 25.05
N ILE A 109 -9.60 21.13 25.23
CA ILE A 109 -10.22 20.89 26.53
C ILE A 109 -10.47 19.38 26.69
N ILE A 110 -9.73 18.74 27.59
CA ILE A 110 -9.84 17.31 27.89
C ILE A 110 -10.19 17.20 29.38
N ASP A 111 -11.30 16.54 29.70
CA ASP A 111 -11.79 16.37 31.08
C ASP A 111 -11.87 17.67 31.90
N GLY A 112 -12.32 18.75 31.25
CA GLY A 112 -12.46 20.06 31.89
C GLY A 112 -11.12 20.74 32.19
N LYS A 113 -10.03 20.32 31.53
CA LYS A 113 -8.70 20.94 31.63
C LYS A 113 -8.16 21.27 30.26
N CYS A 114 -7.36 22.31 30.19
CA CYS A 114 -6.64 22.67 28.97
C CYS A 114 -5.35 21.87 28.87
N GLU A 115 -5.30 20.95 27.93
CA GLU A 115 -4.12 20.14 27.60
C GLU A 115 -3.54 20.64 26.28
N CYS A 116 -2.25 20.97 26.29
CA CYS A 116 -1.54 21.55 25.15
C CYS A 116 -0.41 20.64 24.70
N ASP A 117 -0.25 20.47 23.38
CA ASP A 117 0.80 19.63 22.82
C ASP A 117 1.33 20.20 21.49
N SER A 118 2.45 19.66 21.01
CA SER A 118 3.04 19.97 19.71
C SER A 118 3.22 18.70 18.90
N ILE A 119 2.46 18.58 17.81
CA ILE A 119 2.50 17.38 16.97
C ILE A 119 2.86 17.73 15.53
N ARG A 120 3.52 16.79 14.84
CA ARG A 120 3.75 16.87 13.40
C ARG A 120 2.54 16.31 12.68
N THR A 121 1.84 17.16 11.94
CA THR A 121 0.58 16.81 11.28
C THR A 121 0.35 17.73 10.10
N CYS A 122 -0.47 17.27 9.16
CA CYS A 122 -0.85 18.03 7.98
C CYS A 122 -2.11 18.87 8.20
N ASN A 123 -2.92 18.51 9.20
CA ASN A 123 -4.10 19.25 9.60
C ASN A 123 -4.04 19.55 11.09
N ASN A 124 -4.36 20.78 11.48
CA ASN A 124 -4.38 21.22 12.87
C ASN A 124 -5.52 20.52 13.64
N PRO A 125 -5.23 19.67 14.65
CA PRO A 125 -6.24 19.01 15.46
C PRO A 125 -6.55 19.77 16.76
N PHE A 126 -5.93 20.92 16.98
CA PHE A 126 -6.14 21.74 18.17
C PHE A 126 -7.26 22.75 17.94
N GLU A 127 -8.22 22.76 18.86
CA GLU A 127 -9.35 23.68 18.89
C GLU A 127 -8.89 25.09 19.30
N PHE A 128 -7.87 25.18 20.16
CA PHE A 128 -7.33 26.45 20.64
C PHE A 128 -5.87 26.64 20.25
N PRO A 129 -5.47 27.85 19.81
CA PRO A 129 -4.10 28.13 19.40
C PRO A 129 -3.14 28.31 20.58
N SER A 130 -3.65 28.49 21.81
CA SER A 130 -2.82 28.72 23.00
C SER A 130 -3.54 28.33 24.28
N GLN A 131 -2.76 28.17 25.35
CA GLN A 131 -3.26 27.84 26.69
C GLN A 131 -4.22 28.92 27.21
N ASP A 132 -3.91 30.20 27.00
CA ASP A 132 -4.76 31.31 27.45
C ASP A 132 -6.12 31.34 26.74
N ALA A 133 -6.14 31.04 25.43
CA ALA A 133 -7.36 30.96 24.66
C ALA A 133 -8.25 29.81 25.17
N CYS A 134 -7.63 28.65 25.41
CA CYS A 134 -8.32 27.49 25.97
C CYS A 134 -8.89 27.79 27.38
N GLN A 135 -8.09 28.36 28.28
CA GLN A 135 -8.54 28.67 29.65
C GLN A 135 -9.65 29.71 29.68
N THR A 136 -9.62 30.67 28.75
CA THR A 136 -10.69 31.66 28.60
C THR A 136 -11.98 31.02 28.12
N ALA A 137 -11.91 30.03 27.22
CA ALA A 137 -13.07 29.24 26.82
C ALA A 137 -13.60 28.38 27.98
N LEU A 138 -12.72 27.70 28.71
CA LEU A 138 -13.08 26.86 29.85
C LEU A 138 -13.82 27.66 30.95
N ARG A 139 -13.31 28.84 31.32
CA ARG A 139 -13.96 29.73 32.31
C ARG A 139 -15.33 30.21 31.87
N LYS A 140 -15.58 30.39 30.57
CA LYS A 140 -16.91 30.74 30.05
C LYS A 140 -17.87 29.56 30.19
N ILE A 141 -17.42 28.35 29.92
CA ILE A 141 -18.22 27.12 30.07
C ILE A 141 -18.58 26.91 31.54
N GLU A 142 -17.61 27.02 32.45
CA GLU A 142 -17.83 26.92 33.90
C GLU A 142 -18.73 28.04 34.43
N GLY A 143 -18.52 29.28 33.97
CA GLY A 143 -19.33 30.43 34.34
C GLY A 143 -20.80 30.32 33.89
N MET A 144 -21.07 29.62 32.79
CA MET A 144 -22.44 29.34 32.32
C MET A 144 -23.15 28.25 33.14
N MET A 145 -22.41 27.33 33.79
CA MET A 145 -22.99 26.33 34.70
C MET A 145 -23.42 26.90 36.06
N HIS A 146 -22.88 28.06 36.47
CA HIS A 146 -23.20 28.68 37.76
C HIS A 146 -24.43 29.62 37.73
N ILE A 147 -25.10 29.75 36.57
CA ILE A 147 -26.23 30.67 36.37
C ILE A 147 -27.58 29.91 36.23
N ASN A 148 -27.59 28.58 36.28
CA ASN A 148 -28.82 27.76 36.28
C ASN A 148 -29.04 27.06 37.62
#